data_AF-A0A5B9H070-F1
#
_entry.id   AF-A0A5B9H070-F1
#
_cell.length_a   1.000
_cell.length_b   1.000
_cell.length_c   1.000
_cell.angle_alpha   90.00
_cell.angle_beta   90.00
_cell.angle_gamma   90.00
#
_symmetry.space_group_name_H-M   'P 1'
#
loop_
_entity.id
_entity.type
_entity.pdbx_description
1 polymer ?
#
loop_
_entity_poly.entity_id
_entity_poly.type
_entity_poly.pdbx_seq_one_letter_code
_entity_poly.pdbx_strand_id
1 'polypeptide(L)'
;MQGRELVPTPRAEALAPAVRDALLHVQLSVISWDPLNPAQSDRRFRISLSDFMTLVFFERIVERVAWEAPGVSFELLPRADHPDELLRRGEVDFLIFLNVFMSSAHPKAK
;
A
#
# COMPACT_ATOMS: atom_id res chain seq x y z
N MET A 1 34.53 7.14 -6.09
CA MET A 1 33.67 7.91 -7.03
C MET A 1 32.34 8.15 -6.33
N GLN A 2 32.18 9.27 -5.62
CA GLN A 2 30.90 9.66 -5.02
C GLN A 2 30.07 10.34 -6.12
N GLY A 3 28.96 9.69 -6.52
CA GLY A 3 28.07 10.15 -7.57
C GLY A 3 27.25 11.37 -7.15
N ARG A 4 26.91 12.24 -8.11
CA ARG A 4 25.96 13.34 -7.93
C ARG A 4 24.61 12.74 -7.54
N GLU A 5 24.22 12.92 -6.29
CA GLU A 5 22.88 12.61 -5.83
C GLU A 5 21.93 13.73 -6.29
N LEU A 6 20.77 13.35 -6.83
CA LEU A 6 19.72 14.30 -7.16
C LEU A 6 18.98 14.65 -5.87
N VAL A 7 19.13 15.89 -5.41
CA VAL A 7 18.42 16.41 -4.23
C VAL A 7 17.23 17.24 -4.70
N PRO A 8 16.00 16.98 -4.20
CA PRO A 8 14.84 17.77 -4.57
C PRO A 8 15.04 19.23 -4.15
N THR A 9 14.61 20.16 -5.00
CA THR A 9 14.57 21.58 -4.64
C THR A 9 13.41 21.86 -3.68
N PRO A 10 13.42 22.96 -2.90
CA PRO A 10 12.30 23.32 -2.04
C PRO A 10 10.95 23.39 -2.78
N ARG A 11 10.97 23.81 -4.05
CA ARG A 11 9.78 23.80 -4.91
C ARG A 11 9.31 22.38 -5.25
N ALA A 12 10.23 21.45 -5.47
CA ALA A 12 9.90 20.06 -5.75
C ALA A 12 9.30 19.36 -4.52
N GLU A 13 9.85 19.59 -3.33
CA GLU A 13 9.30 19.08 -2.06
C GLU A 13 7.87 19.58 -1.83
N ALA A 14 7.63 20.88 -2.03
CA ALA A 14 6.31 21.47 -1.89
C ALA A 14 5.29 20.91 -2.91
N LEU A 15 5.75 20.53 -4.12
CA LEU A 15 4.88 20.02 -5.19
C LEU A 15 4.61 18.51 -5.09
N ALA A 16 5.47 17.76 -4.40
CA ALA A 16 5.43 16.30 -4.37
C ALA A 16 4.06 15.73 -3.94
N PRO A 17 3.37 16.23 -2.89
CA PRO A 17 2.06 15.73 -2.51
C PRO A 17 1.02 15.89 -3.62
N ALA A 18 0.93 17.09 -4.22
CA ALA A 18 -0.05 17.39 -5.25
C ALA A 18 0.18 16.56 -6.54
N VAL A 19 1.44 16.36 -6.93
CA VAL A 19 1.78 15.51 -8.08
C VAL A 19 1.39 14.06 -7.79
N ARG A 20 1.65 13.58 -6.58
CA ARG A 20 1.29 12.22 -6.17
C ARG A 20 -0.22 12.01 -6.21
N ASP A 21 -0.99 12.93 -5.65
CA ASP A 21 -2.45 12.87 -5.66
C ASP A 21 -3.00 12.83 -7.09
N ALA A 22 -2.46 13.66 -7.99
CA ALA A 22 -2.84 13.66 -9.39
C ALA A 22 -2.54 12.32 -10.09
N LEU A 23 -1.36 11.74 -9.84
CA LEU A 23 -0.98 10.44 -10.40
C LEU A 23 -1.86 9.30 -9.88
N LEU A 24 -2.17 9.30 -8.57
CA LEU A 24 -3.10 8.34 -7.98
C LEU A 24 -4.50 8.47 -8.60
N HIS A 25 -4.98 9.70 -8.80
CA HIS A 25 -6.28 9.93 -9.42
C HIS A 25 -6.34 9.39 -10.86
N VAL A 26 -5.29 9.59 -11.65
CA VAL A 26 -5.17 9.02 -13.01
C VAL A 26 -5.14 7.49 -12.96
N GLN A 27 -4.36 6.89 -12.06
CA GLN A 27 -4.32 5.44 -11.90
C GLN A 27 -5.69 4.84 -11.59
N LEU A 28 -6.44 5.46 -10.68
CA LEU A 28 -7.74 4.98 -10.22
C LEU A 28 -8.91 5.28 -11.16
N SER A 29 -8.81 6.33 -11.98
CA SER A 29 -9.94 6.80 -12.80
C SER A 29 -9.79 6.47 -14.29
N VAL A 30 -8.54 6.37 -14.78
CA VAL A 30 -8.24 6.21 -16.20
C VAL A 30 -7.63 4.84 -16.49
N ILE A 31 -6.74 4.35 -15.63
CA ILE A 31 -5.99 3.10 -15.88
C ILE A 31 -6.75 1.88 -15.34
N SER A 32 -7.38 1.96 -14.16
CA SER A 32 -8.08 0.84 -13.53
C SER A 32 -9.50 0.61 -14.05
N TRP A 33 -9.73 0.74 -15.35
CA TRP A 33 -11.05 0.47 -15.95
C TRP A 33 -11.27 -1.02 -16.23
N ASP A 34 -10.20 -1.80 -16.36
CA ASP A 34 -10.34 -3.25 -16.48
C ASP A 34 -10.65 -3.88 -15.11
N PRO A 35 -11.66 -4.76 -15.02
CA PRO A 35 -11.90 -5.55 -13.82
C PRO A 35 -10.62 -6.29 -13.44
N LEU A 36 -10.24 -6.22 -12.16
CA LEU A 36 -9.13 -7.02 -11.65
C LEU A 36 -9.44 -8.51 -11.92
N ASN A 37 -8.65 -9.16 -12.76
CA ASN A 37 -8.62 -10.61 -12.88
C ASN A 37 -7.57 -11.16 -11.90
N PRO A 38 -7.95 -11.70 -10.73
CA PRO A 38 -6.99 -12.10 -9.71
C PRO A 38 -6.00 -13.15 -10.23
N ALA A 39 -6.48 -14.09 -11.06
CA ALA A 39 -5.67 -15.18 -11.61
C ALA A 39 -4.56 -14.71 -12.56
N GLN A 40 -4.65 -13.51 -13.11
CA GLN A 40 -3.66 -12.92 -14.04
C GLN A 40 -2.86 -11.77 -13.41
N SER A 41 -3.17 -11.40 -12.16
CA SER A 41 -2.50 -10.31 -11.48
C SER A 41 -1.10 -10.75 -10.99
N ASP A 42 -0.10 -9.93 -11.28
CA ASP A 42 1.28 -10.04 -10.76
C ASP A 42 1.60 -8.93 -9.73
N ARG A 43 0.57 -8.20 -9.28
CA ARG A 43 0.72 -7.07 -8.36
C ARG A 43 1.38 -7.51 -7.06
N ARG A 44 2.25 -6.64 -6.55
CA ARG A 44 2.83 -6.74 -5.22
C ARG A 44 2.14 -5.78 -4.26
N PHE A 45 1.49 -6.31 -3.23
CA PHE A 45 0.82 -5.51 -2.21
C PHE A 45 1.72 -5.29 -1.00
N ARG A 46 1.90 -4.03 -0.60
CA ARG A 46 2.62 -3.63 0.61
C ARG A 46 1.64 -3.47 1.76
N ILE A 47 1.84 -4.22 2.83
CA ILE A 47 0.90 -4.33 3.94
C ILE A 47 1.64 -4.04 5.24
N SER A 48 1.15 -3.06 6.00
CA SER A 48 1.64 -2.80 7.35
C SER A 48 0.73 -3.49 8.36
N LEU A 49 1.30 -4.37 9.18
CA LEU A 49 0.61 -5.17 10.18
C LEU A 49 1.54 -5.52 11.36
N SER A 50 0.98 -6.00 12.47
CA SER A 50 1.79 -6.50 13.59
C SER A 50 2.15 -7.96 13.41
N ASP A 51 3.25 -8.42 14.03
CA ASP A 51 3.66 -9.82 14.00
C ASP A 51 2.55 -10.77 14.46
N PHE A 52 1.77 -10.35 15.45
CA PHE A 52 0.60 -11.11 15.90
C PHE A 52 -0.44 -11.26 14.78
N MET A 53 -0.78 -10.18 14.06
CA MET A 53 -1.72 -10.24 12.92
C MET A 53 -1.15 -11.06 11.76
N THR A 54 0.16 -11.02 11.54
CA THR A 54 0.83 -11.88 10.56
C THR A 54 0.55 -13.35 10.86
N LEU A 55 0.72 -13.77 12.12
CA LEU A 55 0.55 -15.16 12.52
C LEU A 55 -0.92 -15.61 12.55
N VAL A 56 -1.83 -14.81 13.11
CA VAL A 56 -3.20 -15.28 13.36
C VAL A 56 -4.18 -15.03 12.21
N PHE A 57 -3.83 -14.13 11.29
CA PHE A 57 -4.74 -13.68 10.23
C PHE A 57 -4.12 -13.76 8.84
N PHE A 58 -2.87 -13.30 8.68
CA PHE A 58 -2.27 -13.17 7.36
C PHE A 58 -1.98 -14.51 6.68
N GLU A 59 -1.67 -15.57 7.44
CA GLU A 59 -1.49 -16.93 6.91
C GLU A 59 -2.71 -17.37 6.06
N ARG A 60 -3.93 -17.17 6.56
CA ARG A 60 -5.17 -17.50 5.83
C ARG A 60 -5.36 -16.69 4.56
N ILE A 61 -4.86 -15.45 4.53
CA ILE A 61 -4.89 -14.62 3.32
C ILE A 61 -3.97 -15.22 2.27
N VAL A 62 -2.74 -15.56 2.65
CA VAL A 62 -1.75 -16.14 1.73
C VAL A 62 -2.26 -17.46 1.16
N GLU A 63 -2.82 -18.33 1.99
CA GLU A 63 -3.41 -19.60 1.53
C GLU A 63 -4.51 -19.38 0.48
N ARG A 64 -5.42 -18.42 0.72
CA ARG A 64 -6.51 -18.13 -0.22
C ARG A 64 -5.98 -17.53 -1.51
N VAL A 65 -5.07 -16.56 -1.41
CA VAL A 65 -4.50 -15.83 -2.54
C VAL A 65 -3.64 -16.75 -3.41
N ALA A 66 -2.92 -17.71 -2.83
CA ALA A 66 -2.16 -18.69 -3.59
C ALA A 66 -3.04 -19.48 -4.59
N TRP A 67 -4.32 -19.70 -4.25
CA TRP A 67 -5.28 -20.36 -5.14
C TRP A 67 -5.97 -19.40 -6.11
N GLU A 68 -6.38 -18.21 -5.65
CA GLU A 68 -7.16 -17.28 -6.47
C GLU A 68 -6.32 -16.39 -7.38
N ALA A 69 -5.10 -16.05 -6.95
CA ALA A 69 -4.21 -15.09 -7.58
C ALA A 69 -2.74 -15.50 -7.39
N PRO A 70 -2.29 -16.61 -8.01
CA PRO A 70 -0.98 -17.20 -7.75
C PRO A 70 0.22 -16.32 -8.14
N GLY A 71 0.01 -15.30 -8.99
CA GLY A 71 1.04 -14.32 -9.36
C GLY A 71 1.19 -13.16 -8.38
N VAL A 72 0.24 -12.98 -7.46
CA VAL A 72 0.27 -11.89 -6.49
C VAL A 72 1.34 -12.16 -5.43
N SER A 73 2.06 -11.11 -5.05
CA SER A 73 3.05 -11.17 -3.97
C SER A 73 2.76 -10.13 -2.90
N PHE A 74 3.35 -10.35 -1.72
CA PHE A 74 3.17 -9.49 -0.56
C PHE A 74 4.51 -8.99 -0.04
N GLU A 75 4.52 -7.74 0.41
CA GLU A 75 5.59 -7.16 1.21
C GLU A 75 5.02 -6.74 2.55
N LEU A 76 5.50 -7.39 3.61
CA LEU A 76 5.04 -7.14 4.97
C LEU A 76 5.97 -6.15 5.64
N LEU A 77 5.40 -5.03 6.06
CA LEU A 77 6.10 -3.96 6.76
C LEU A 77 5.67 -3.97 8.22
N PRO A 78 6.61 -3.75 9.17
CA PRO A 78 6.26 -3.64 10.57
C PRO A 78 5.37 -2.41 10.79
N ARG A 79 4.64 -2.42 11.89
CA ARG A 79 3.84 -1.27 12.32
C ARG A 79 4.73 -0.02 12.46
N ALA A 80 4.39 1.03 11.74
CA ALA A 80 4.98 2.36 11.89
C ALA A 80 4.25 3.19 12.96
N ASP A 81 4.91 4.23 13.45
CA ASP A 81 4.34 5.19 14.43
C ASP A 81 3.18 6.01 13.83
N HIS A 82 3.25 6.29 12.53
CA HIS A 82 2.25 7.07 11.79
C HIS A 82 1.73 6.30 10.56
N PRO A 83 1.00 5.18 10.77
CA PRO A 83 0.64 4.26 9.68
C PRO A 83 -0.34 4.88 8.68
N ASP A 84 -1.19 5.82 9.12
CA ASP A 84 -2.10 6.55 8.24
C ASP A 84 -1.37 7.44 7.22
N GLU A 85 -0.21 7.99 7.61
CA GLU A 85 0.61 8.78 6.70
C GLU A 85 1.24 7.90 5.63
N LEU A 86 1.62 6.65 5.95
CA LEU A 86 2.09 5.68 4.96
C LEU A 86 1.01 5.34 3.92
N LEU A 87 -0.25 5.19 4.35
CA LEU A 87 -1.38 5.01 3.44
C LEU A 87 -1.57 6.24 2.54
N ARG A 88 -1.60 7.43 3.14
CA ARG A 88 -1.74 8.70 2.39
C ARG A 88 -0.63 8.87 1.36
N ARG A 89 0.60 8.54 1.75
CA ARG A 89 1.78 8.55 0.88
C ARG A 89 1.87 7.32 0.00
N GLY A 90 0.87 6.43 -0.03
CA GLY A 90 0.86 5.18 -0.79
C GLY A 90 2.18 4.42 -0.74
N GLU A 91 2.82 4.42 0.43
CA GLU A 91 3.98 3.60 0.78
C GLU A 91 3.50 2.20 1.21
N VAL A 92 2.28 2.11 1.72
CA VAL A 92 1.55 0.88 1.94
C VAL A 92 0.19 0.93 1.25
N ASP A 93 -0.31 -0.22 0.83
CA ASP A 93 -1.62 -0.37 0.19
C ASP A 93 -2.70 -0.68 1.24
N PHE A 94 -2.35 -1.42 2.30
CA PHE A 94 -3.28 -1.80 3.37
C PHE A 94 -2.65 -1.69 4.76
N LEU A 95 -3.51 -1.42 5.75
CA LEU A 95 -3.21 -1.56 7.18
C LEU A 95 -4.08 -2.68 7.76
N ILE A 96 -3.46 -3.60 8.49
CA ILE A 96 -4.17 -4.69 9.17
C ILE A 96 -3.85 -4.62 10.67
N PHE A 97 -4.76 -3.99 11.42
CA PHE A 97 -4.65 -3.78 12.87
C PHE A 97 -6.00 -3.97 13.57
N LEU A 98 -6.02 -3.87 14.89
CA LEU A 98 -7.28 -3.74 15.63
C LEU A 98 -7.90 -2.37 15.36
N ASN A 99 -9.23 -2.30 15.31
CA ASN A 99 -9.96 -1.08 14.96
C ASN A 99 -9.62 0.11 15.89
N VAL A 100 -9.28 -0.16 17.16
CA VAL A 100 -8.86 0.85 18.14
C VAL A 100 -7.58 1.61 17.74
N PHE A 101 -6.78 1.04 16.83
CA PHE A 101 -5.54 1.65 16.34
C PHE A 101 -5.69 2.27 14.95
N MET A 102 -6.90 2.27 14.36
CA MET A 102 -7.11 2.78 13.00
C MET A 102 -7.79 4.16 13.01
N SER A 103 -7.26 5.09 12.22
CA SER A 103 -7.90 6.39 11.99
C SER A 103 -9.23 6.27 11.24
N SER A 104 -10.16 7.21 11.47
CA SER A 104 -11.39 7.35 10.68
C SER A 104 -11.18 8.05 9.34
N ALA A 105 -9.96 8.54 9.06
CA ALA A 105 -9.63 9.25 7.83
C ALA A 105 -9.59 8.35 6.58
N HIS A 106 -9.51 7.04 6.75
CA HIS A 106 -9.45 6.06 5.65
C HIS A 106 -10.60 5.06 5.73
N PRO A 107 -11.08 4.54 4.58
CA PRO A 107 -12.07 3.46 4.56
C PRO A 107 -11.57 2.23 5.32
N LYS A 108 -12.49 1.55 6.01
CA LYS A 108 -12.21 0.31 6.76
C LYS A 108 -13.17 -0.78 6.29
N ALA A 109 -12.68 -2.02 6.24
CA ALA A 109 -13.54 -3.19 6.07
C ALA A 109 -14.50 -3.30 7.27
N LYS A 110 -15.73 -3.75 7.01
CA LYS A 110 -16.77 -3.95 8.04
C LYS A 110 -16.60 -5.27 8.75
#